data_AF-A0A674J8C8-F1
#
_entry.id   AF-A0A674J8C8-F1
#
_cell.length_a   1.000
_cell.length_b   1.000
_cell.length_c   1.000
_cell.angle_alpha   90.00
_cell.angle_beta   90.00
_cell.angle_gamma   90.00
#
_symmetry.space_group_name_H-M   'P 1'
#
loop_
_entity.id
_entity.type
_entity.pdbx_description
1 polymer ?
#
loop_
_entity_poly.entity_id
_entity_poly.type
_entity_poly.pdbx_seq_one_letter_code
_entity_poly.pdbx_strand_id
1 'polypeptide(L)'
;MEVGNLTETWYQSLQSMLKALNQTLHGAILCPPDQATGRTNGSHIKLASKDDYSYMYILFVMILFAATVGSLILGYTKSRRVDKRSDPYHVYIKNRVSMI
;
A
#
# COMPACT_ATOMS: atom_id res chain seq x y z
N MET A 1 12.81 -22.58 60.29
CA MET A 1 11.82 -21.97 59.36
C MET A 1 12.58 -21.59 58.10
N GLU A 2 12.56 -22.43 57.07
CA GLU A 2 13.28 -22.22 55.80
C GLU A 2 12.32 -22.22 54.61
N VAL A 3 11.32 -21.34 54.65
CA VAL A 3 10.30 -21.23 53.58
C VAL A 3 10.70 -20.19 52.52
N GLY A 4 11.69 -19.34 52.78
CA GLY A 4 12.13 -18.27 51.86
C GLY A 4 12.90 -18.77 50.62
N ASN A 5 13.75 -19.79 50.77
CA ASN A 5 14.62 -20.28 49.69
C ASN A 5 13.86 -21.01 48.56
N LEU A 6 12.69 -21.59 48.87
CA LEU A 6 11.87 -22.32 47.88
C LEU A 6 11.13 -21.37 46.94
N THR A 7 10.68 -20.22 47.45
CA THR A 7 9.95 -19.22 46.64
C THR A 7 10.89 -18.50 45.67
N GLU A 8 12.11 -18.20 46.12
CA GLU A 8 13.19 -17.61 45.30
C GLU A 8 13.57 -18.51 44.13
N THR A 9 13.78 -19.80 44.39
CA THR A 9 14.14 -20.79 43.35
C THR A 9 13.00 -21.04 42.37
N TRP A 10 11.75 -21.09 42.85
CA TRP A 10 10.58 -21.18 41.99
C TRP A 10 10.42 -19.94 41.10
N TYR A 11 10.62 -18.75 41.65
CA TYR A 11 10.58 -17.50 40.91
C TYR A 11 11.65 -17.45 39.81
N GLN A 12 12.89 -17.86 40.13
CA GLN A 12 13.98 -17.95 39.15
C GLN A 12 13.66 -18.95 38.02
N SER A 13 13.08 -20.10 38.37
CA SER A 13 12.63 -21.09 37.39
C SER A 13 11.56 -20.50 36.45
N LEU A 14 10.54 -19.87 37.01
CA LEU A 14 9.48 -19.21 36.24
C LEU A 14 10.06 -18.11 35.32
N GLN A 15 10.98 -17.30 35.84
CA GLN A 15 11.61 -16.23 35.09
C GLN A 15 12.46 -16.76 33.93
N SER A 16 13.15 -17.89 34.12
CA SER A 16 13.90 -18.55 33.06
C SER A 16 12.99 -19.08 31.94
N MET A 17 11.85 -19.69 32.30
CA MET A 17 10.86 -20.17 31.34
C MET A 17 10.22 -19.02 30.55
N LEU A 18 9.86 -17.93 31.22
CA LEU A 18 9.32 -16.73 30.57
C LEU A 18 10.34 -16.10 29.61
N LYS A 19 11.63 -16.07 29.98
CA LYS A 19 12.69 -15.56 29.11
C LYS A 19 12.90 -16.44 27.87
N ALA A 20 12.87 -17.76 28.03
CA ALA A 20 12.95 -18.71 26.92
C ALA A 20 11.74 -18.60 25.98
N LEU A 21 10.53 -18.42 26.54
CA LEU A 21 9.32 -18.21 25.77
C LEU A 21 9.36 -16.89 24.99
N ASN A 22 9.83 -15.82 25.63
CA ASN A 22 9.99 -14.52 24.99
C ASN A 22 11.02 -14.57 23.85
N GLN A 23 12.13 -15.28 24.05
CA GLN A 23 13.13 -15.51 23.01
C GLN A 23 12.58 -16.36 21.86
N THR A 24 11.71 -17.33 22.15
CA THR A 24 11.07 -18.17 21.13
C THR A 24 10.02 -17.39 20.35
N LEU A 25 9.22 -16.54 21.00
CA LEU A 25 8.25 -15.68 20.32
C LEU A 25 8.95 -14.65 19.44
N HIS A 26 9.97 -13.96 19.96
CA HIS A 26 10.75 -13.01 19.16
C HIS A 26 11.56 -13.71 18.05
N GLY A 27 12.14 -14.87 18.33
CA GLY A 27 12.88 -15.68 17.36
C GLY A 27 12.00 -16.31 16.27
N ALA A 28 10.75 -16.66 16.58
CA ALA A 28 9.78 -17.14 15.60
C ALA A 28 9.19 -16.00 14.75
N ILE A 29 9.06 -14.78 15.31
CA ILE A 29 8.66 -13.58 14.56
C ILE A 29 9.81 -13.15 13.61
N LEU A 30 11.06 -13.40 14.00
CA LEU A 30 12.25 -13.25 13.17
C LEU A 30 12.61 -14.61 12.55
N CYS A 31 11.76 -15.14 11.67
CA CYS A 31 12.14 -16.22 10.75
C CYS A 31 13.57 -15.95 10.25
N PRO A 32 14.54 -16.86 10.49
CA PRO A 32 15.80 -16.77 9.79
C PRO A 32 15.46 -16.87 8.30
N PRO A 33 15.89 -15.93 7.44
CA PRO A 33 15.83 -16.18 6.02
C PRO A 33 16.68 -17.42 5.81
N ASP A 34 16.03 -18.52 5.43
CA ASP A 34 16.69 -19.71 4.93
C ASP A 34 17.85 -19.28 4.06
N GLN A 35 19.00 -19.93 4.24
CA GLN A 35 20.12 -19.88 3.33
C GLN A 35 19.63 -20.35 1.95
N ALA A 36 18.98 -19.46 1.20
CA ALA A 36 18.77 -19.58 -0.22
C ALA A 36 20.11 -19.24 -0.87
N THR A 37 21.01 -20.21 -0.85
CA THR A 37 22.14 -20.30 -1.76
C THR A 37 21.59 -20.26 -3.19
N GLY A 38 21.63 -19.09 -3.85
CA GLY A 38 21.16 -19.00 -5.22
C GLY A 38 21.03 -17.59 -5.79
N ARG A 39 22.17 -17.00 -6.19
CA ARG A 39 22.37 -16.43 -7.53
C ARG A 39 21.30 -15.42 -8.04
N THR A 40 21.62 -14.13 -8.06
CA THR A 40 21.91 -13.33 -9.28
C THR A 40 21.84 -11.84 -9.00
N ASN A 41 22.92 -11.16 -9.41
CA ASN A 41 23.09 -9.73 -9.65
C ASN A 41 21.81 -9.00 -10.07
N GLY A 42 21.46 -7.97 -9.30
CA GLY A 42 20.38 -7.05 -9.61
C GLY A 42 20.11 -6.18 -8.40
N SER A 43 20.89 -5.12 -8.24
CA SER A 43 20.61 -4.03 -7.30
C SER A 43 19.35 -3.28 -7.76
N HIS A 44 18.19 -3.90 -7.65
CA HIS A 44 16.93 -3.21 -7.71
C HIS A 44 16.36 -3.20 -6.31
N ILE A 45 16.56 -2.05 -5.68
CA ILE A 45 15.91 -1.54 -4.47
C ILE A 45 14.83 -2.49 -3.98
N LYS A 46 15.10 -3.23 -2.90
CA LYS A 46 14.05 -3.83 -2.06
C LYS A 46 13.24 -2.66 -1.50
N LEU A 47 12.31 -2.12 -2.30
CA LEU A 47 11.27 -1.23 -1.79
C LEU A 47 10.53 -2.03 -0.74
N ALA A 48 10.42 -1.43 0.44
CA ALA A 48 9.93 -2.02 1.66
C ALA A 48 8.58 -2.71 1.46
N SER A 49 8.63 -4.02 1.19
CA SER A 49 7.49 -4.92 1.28
C SER A 49 7.18 -5.12 2.76
N LYS A 50 6.37 -4.21 3.29
CA LYS A 50 5.54 -4.44 4.46
C LYS A 50 4.16 -3.91 4.08
N ASP A 51 3.47 -4.75 3.33
CA ASP A 51 2.43 -4.37 2.38
C ASP A 51 1.01 -4.31 2.99
N ASP A 52 0.87 -4.15 4.31
CA ASP A 52 -0.43 -4.11 4.99
C ASP A 52 -1.19 -2.77 4.86
N TYR A 53 -0.57 -1.72 4.32
CA TYR A 53 -1.24 -0.44 4.04
C TYR A 53 -1.26 -0.11 2.54
N SER A 54 -0.56 -0.90 1.74
CA SER A 54 -0.45 -0.71 0.29
C SER A 54 -1.79 -0.92 -0.41
N TYR A 55 -2.60 -1.89 0.05
CA TYR A 55 -3.92 -2.17 -0.52
C TYR A 55 -4.90 -1.01 -0.31
N MET A 56 -4.85 -0.34 0.86
CA MET A 56 -5.68 0.86 1.12
C MET A 56 -5.30 1.99 0.16
N TYR A 57 -4.01 2.17 -0.12
CA TYR A 57 -3.54 3.15 -1.08
C TYR A 57 -4.00 2.81 -2.51
N ILE A 58 -3.92 1.54 -2.93
CA ILE A 58 -4.39 1.09 -4.24
C ILE A 58 -5.90 1.33 -4.41
N LEU A 59 -6.70 1.02 -3.39
CA LEU A 59 -8.14 1.33 -3.38
C LEU A 59 -8.42 2.83 -3.46
N PHE A 60 -7.62 3.65 -2.76
CA PHE A 60 -7.74 5.10 -2.83
C PHE A 60 -7.38 5.63 -4.23
N VAL A 61 -6.34 5.10 -4.86
CA VAL A 61 -5.96 5.43 -6.24
C VAL A 61 -7.07 5.06 -7.23
N MET A 62 -7.78 3.96 -7.02
CA MET A 62 -8.95 3.61 -7.84
C MET A 62 -10.05 4.69 -7.77
N ILE A 63 -10.32 5.23 -6.57
CA ILE A 63 -11.27 6.33 -6.39
C ILE A 63 -10.75 7.61 -7.06
N LEU A 64 -9.49 7.95 -6.84
CA LEU A 64 -8.85 9.10 -7.50
C LEU A 64 -8.88 8.98 -9.02
N PHE A 65 -8.71 7.78 -9.56
CA PHE A 65 -8.77 7.54 -11.00
C PHE A 65 -10.17 7.85 -11.54
N ALA A 66 -11.23 7.35 -10.89
CA ALA A 66 -12.61 7.68 -11.27
C ALA A 66 -12.88 9.19 -11.20
N ALA A 67 -12.44 9.85 -10.12
CA ALA A 67 -12.53 11.29 -9.97
C ALA A 67 -11.73 12.04 -11.05
N THR A 68 -10.57 11.53 -11.46
CA THR A 68 -9.72 12.10 -12.51
C THR A 68 -10.38 12.01 -13.87
N VAL A 69 -11.01 10.88 -14.20
CA VAL A 69 -11.79 10.74 -15.45
C VAL A 69 -12.97 11.72 -15.47
N GLY A 70 -13.71 11.82 -14.36
CA GLY A 70 -14.80 12.81 -14.22
C GLY A 70 -14.29 14.25 -14.33
N SER A 71 -13.17 14.56 -13.68
CA SER A 71 -12.53 15.88 -13.73
C SER A 71 -11.98 16.20 -15.11
N LEU A 72 -11.55 15.20 -15.88
CA LEU A 72 -11.12 15.38 -17.26
C LEU A 72 -12.30 15.83 -18.13
N ILE A 73 -13.43 15.14 -18.05
CA ILE A 73 -14.66 15.50 -18.78
C ILE A 73 -15.14 16.91 -18.37
N LEU A 74 -15.14 17.19 -17.06
CA LEU A 74 -15.47 18.53 -16.55
C LEU A 74 -14.45 19.58 -17.00
N GLY A 75 -13.18 19.18 -17.13
CA GLY A 75 -12.11 19.98 -17.70
C GLY A 75 -12.40 20.35 -19.15
N TYR A 76 -12.79 19.38 -19.98
CA TYR A 76 -13.16 19.64 -21.38
C TYR A 76 -14.41 20.50 -21.54
N THR A 77 -15.40 20.35 -20.66
CA THR A 77 -16.67 21.08 -20.76
C THR A 77 -16.63 22.47 -20.12
N LYS A 78 -15.88 22.64 -19.02
CA LYS A 78 -15.90 23.86 -18.20
C LYS A 78 -14.55 24.57 -18.07
N SER A 79 -13.44 23.84 -18.10
CA SER A 79 -12.08 24.43 -17.98
C SER A 79 -11.52 24.87 -19.33
N ARG A 80 -11.73 24.09 -20.38
CA ARG A 80 -11.25 24.37 -21.74
C ARG A 80 -12.19 25.36 -22.44
N ARG A 81 -12.02 26.65 -22.14
CA ARG A 81 -12.65 27.74 -22.89
C ARG A 81 -11.97 27.90 -24.25
N VAL A 82 -12.27 27.00 -25.17
CA VAL A 82 -11.94 27.16 -26.59
C VAL A 82 -13.06 27.97 -27.22
N ASP A 83 -12.72 29.10 -27.82
CA ASP A 83 -13.66 29.87 -28.63
C ASP A 83 -14.24 28.95 -29.70
N LYS A 84 -15.55 28.70 -29.62
CA LYS A 84 -16.25 27.81 -30.56
C LYS A 84 -16.19 28.45 -31.94
N ARG A 85 -15.68 27.71 -32.94
CA ARG A 85 -15.52 28.19 -34.32
C ARG A 85 -16.86 28.46 -35.04
N SER A 86 -17.95 27.90 -34.53
CA SER A 86 -19.31 28.08 -35.03
C SER A 86 -20.35 27.86 -33.93
N ASP A 87 -21.51 28.52 -34.05
CA ASP A 87 -22.67 28.28 -33.20
C ASP A 87 -23.10 26.79 -33.26
N PRO A 88 -23.48 26.16 -32.13
CA PRO A 88 -23.88 24.75 -32.07
C PRO A 88 -24.93 24.34 -33.10
N TYR A 89 -25.88 25.21 -33.44
CA TYR A 89 -26.94 24.91 -34.39
C TYR A 89 -26.49 25.08 -35.84
N HIS A 90 -25.51 25.94 -36.08
CA HIS A 90 -25.00 26.22 -37.42
C HIS A 90 -24.19 25.05 -38.01
N VAL A 91 -23.68 24.13 -37.17
CA VAL A 91 -22.98 22.91 -37.61
C VAL A 91 -23.89 21.97 -38.40
N TYR A 92 -25.17 21.85 -38.00
CA TYR A 92 -26.13 20.93 -38.62
C TYR A 92 -26.81 21.49 -39.88
N ILE A 93 -26.72 22.81 -40.10
CA ILE A 93 -27.37 23.50 -41.22
C ILE A 93 -26.49 23.44 -42.48
N LYS A 94 -25.17 23.24 -42.34
CA LYS A 94 -24.24 23.16 -43.46
C LYS A 94 -24.12 21.72 -43.96
N ASN A 95 -24.34 21.50 -45.26
CA ASN A 95 -24.10 20.21 -45.95
C ASN A 95 -22.60 19.91 -46.16
N ARG A 96 -21.76 20.20 -45.17
CA ARG A 96 -20.34 19.86 -45.14
C ARG A 96 -20.00 19.17 -43.83
N VAL A 97 -19.13 18.16 -43.89
CA VAL A 97 -18.83 17.18 -42.83
C VAL A 97 -18.78 17.86 -41.45
N SER A 98 -19.66 17.43 -40.55
CA SER A 98 -19.74 17.94 -39.17
C SER A 98 -18.40 17.70 -38.47
N MET A 99 -17.67 18.77 -38.19
CA MET A 99 -16.41 18.72 -37.45
C MET A 99 -16.70 19.20 -36.03
N ILE A 100 -16.65 18.27 -35.06
CA ILE A 100 -16.84 18.50 -33.63
C ILE A 100 -15.54 19.02 -33.01
#